data_AF-A0A437AMI1-F1
#
_entry.id   AF-A0A437AMI1-F1
#
_cell.length_a   1.000
_cell.length_b   1.000
_cell.length_c   1.000
_cell.angle_alpha   90.00
_cell.angle_beta   90.00
_cell.angle_gamma   90.00
#
_symmetry.space_group_name_H-M   'P 1'
#
loop_
_entity.id
_entity.type
_entity.pdbx_description
1 polymer ?
#
loop_
_entity_poly.entity_id
_entity_poly.type
_entity_poly.pdbx_seq_one_letter_code
_entity_poly.pdbx_strand_id
1 'polypeptide(L)'
;MFKKALITSFTTQDTELKLKVMKFIIDNDKLQCALYDHFYFDIKKFLIFMIENWDCSYKETFIQFINFIFKEYQRFLPELVDEFEFLYQIIFEEFYLQQELNVLISYFESFD
;
A
#
# COMPACT_ATOMS: atom_id res chain seq x y z
N MET A 1 16.96 -4.90 -12.14
CA MET A 1 17.44 -5.16 -10.76
C MET A 1 16.31 -5.04 -9.75
N PHE A 2 15.63 -3.89 -9.64
CA PHE A 2 14.53 -3.64 -8.69
C PHE A 2 13.33 -4.59 -8.81
N LYS A 3 12.81 -4.81 -10.03
CA LYS A 3 11.75 -5.81 -10.29
C LYS A 3 12.09 -7.19 -9.75
N LYS A 4 13.30 -7.69 -10.05
CA LYS A 4 13.77 -8.99 -9.58
C LYS A 4 13.89 -9.02 -8.05
N ALA A 5 14.39 -7.95 -7.44
CA ALA A 5 14.50 -7.84 -5.99
C ALA A 5 13.13 -7.91 -5.30
N LEU A 6 12.14 -7.17 -5.83
CA LEU A 6 10.76 -7.20 -5.34
C LEU A 6 10.14 -8.60 -5.48
N ILE A 7 10.22 -9.22 -6.66
CA ILE A 7 9.68 -10.59 -6.84
C ILE A 7 10.36 -11.57 -5.89
N THR A 8 11.68 -11.47 -5.77
CA THR A 8 12.48 -12.39 -4.96
C THR A 8 12.15 -12.23 -3.47
N SER A 9 11.95 -11.01 -2.96
CA SER A 9 11.54 -10.83 -1.55
C SER A 9 10.18 -11.48 -1.28
N PHE A 10 9.27 -11.46 -2.25
CA PHE A 10 7.95 -12.10 -2.17
C PHE A 10 7.99 -13.64 -2.28
N THR A 11 9.12 -14.25 -2.62
CA THR A 11 9.31 -15.72 -2.50
C THR A 11 9.65 -16.17 -1.08
N THR A 12 10.03 -15.24 -0.21
CA THR A 12 10.38 -15.51 1.18
C THR A 12 9.18 -15.33 2.12
N GLN A 13 9.22 -15.95 3.29
CA GLN A 13 8.25 -15.69 4.36
C GLN A 13 8.62 -14.48 5.23
N ASP A 14 9.75 -13.82 4.95
CA ASP A 14 10.24 -12.70 5.74
C ASP A 14 9.50 -11.40 5.37
N THR A 15 8.52 -11.02 6.20
CA THR A 15 7.75 -9.78 6.05
C THR A 15 8.65 -8.55 6.12
N GLU A 16 9.59 -8.51 7.06
CA GLU A 16 10.46 -7.35 7.26
C GLU A 16 11.38 -7.13 6.06
N LEU A 17 11.87 -8.22 5.44
CA LEU A 17 12.61 -8.14 4.18
C LEU A 17 11.77 -7.55 3.05
N LYS A 18 10.50 -7.96 2.91
CA LYS A 18 9.59 -7.40 1.88
C LYS A 18 9.39 -5.91 2.08
N LEU A 19 9.11 -5.48 3.32
CA LEU A 19 8.93 -4.07 3.69
C LEU A 19 10.18 -3.25 3.38
N LYS A 20 11.37 -3.73 3.79
CA LYS A 20 12.65 -3.07 3.50
C LYS A 20 12.93 -2.95 2.02
N VAL A 21 12.64 -3.98 1.23
CA VAL A 21 12.82 -3.93 -0.23
C VAL A 21 11.86 -2.92 -0.87
N MET A 22 10.60 -2.89 -0.45
CA MET A 22 9.64 -1.90 -0.94
C MET A 22 10.06 -0.47 -0.59
N LYS A 23 10.49 -0.23 0.65
CA LYS A 23 11.01 1.07 1.09
C LYS A 23 12.24 1.47 0.28
N PHE A 24 13.19 0.56 0.11
CA PHE A 24 14.39 0.80 -0.69
C PHE A 24 14.06 1.18 -2.14
N ILE A 25 13.01 0.60 -2.74
CA ILE A 25 12.55 0.97 -4.08
C ILE A 25 12.03 2.41 -4.12
N ILE A 26 11.25 2.83 -3.12
CA ILE A 26 10.74 4.20 -2.99
C ILE A 26 11.89 5.18 -2.76
N ASP A 27 12.77 4.92 -1.81
CA ASP A 27 13.87 5.81 -1.43
C ASP A 27 14.86 6.08 -2.59
N ASN A 28 14.80 5.27 -3.66
CA ASN A 28 15.65 5.41 -4.86
C ASN A 28 14.87 5.87 -6.11
N ASP A 29 13.59 6.24 -5.98
CA ASP A 29 12.69 6.62 -7.08
C ASP A 29 12.60 5.54 -8.18
N LYS A 30 12.59 4.26 -7.79
CA LYS A 30 12.60 3.12 -8.73
C LYS A 30 11.27 2.38 -8.81
N LEU A 31 10.18 3.01 -8.39
CA LEU A 31 8.85 2.40 -8.38
C LEU A 31 8.43 1.91 -9.77
N GLN A 32 8.61 2.75 -10.79
CA GLN A 32 8.36 2.36 -12.18
C GLN A 32 9.21 1.17 -12.61
N CYS A 33 10.51 1.19 -12.34
CA CYS A 33 11.41 0.08 -12.68
C CYS A 33 11.12 -1.20 -11.90
N ALA A 34 10.52 -1.08 -10.71
CA ALA A 34 10.15 -2.21 -9.87
C ALA A 34 8.83 -2.84 -10.29
N LEU A 35 7.86 -2.03 -10.71
CA LEU A 35 6.50 -2.47 -11.00
C LEU A 35 6.18 -2.57 -12.49
N TYR A 36 7.03 -2.10 -13.40
CA TYR A 36 6.73 -2.18 -14.84
C TYR A 36 6.69 -3.63 -15.35
N ASP A 37 5.70 -3.90 -16.22
CA ASP A 37 5.55 -5.17 -16.94
C ASP A 37 5.40 -6.40 -16.03
N HIS A 38 4.82 -6.23 -14.84
CA HIS A 38 4.40 -7.36 -14.03
C HIS A 38 3.11 -7.95 -14.59
N PHE A 39 2.95 -9.26 -14.42
CA PHE A 39 1.63 -9.87 -14.60
C PHE A 39 0.70 -9.38 -13.51
N TYR A 40 -0.58 -9.20 -13.84
CA TYR A 40 -1.58 -8.73 -12.88
C TYR A 40 -1.67 -9.64 -11.64
N PHE A 41 -1.37 -10.94 -11.79
CA PHE A 41 -1.25 -11.88 -10.65
C PHE A 41 -0.20 -11.47 -9.62
N ASP A 42 0.95 -10.93 -10.05
CA ASP A 42 1.99 -10.46 -9.13
C ASP A 42 1.56 -9.17 -8.45
N ILE A 43 0.93 -8.27 -9.21
CA ILE A 43 0.35 -7.03 -8.68
C ILE A 43 -0.70 -7.32 -7.61
N LYS A 44 -1.60 -8.28 -7.86
CA LYS A 44 -2.61 -8.73 -6.89
C LYS A 44 -1.95 -9.21 -5.59
N LYS A 45 -0.88 -10.01 -5.69
CA LYS A 45 -0.10 -10.45 -4.50
C LYS A 45 0.51 -9.27 -3.73
N PHE A 46 1.01 -8.26 -4.44
CA PHE A 46 1.56 -7.06 -3.79
C PHE A 46 0.46 -6.28 -3.06
N LEU A 47 -0.71 -6.11 -3.69
CA LEU A 47 -1.87 -5.47 -3.06
C LEU A 47 -2.33 -6.21 -1.81
N ILE A 48 -2.49 -7.54 -1.89
CA ILE A 48 -2.87 -8.39 -0.75
C ILE A 48 -1.87 -8.22 0.40
N PHE A 49 -0.56 -8.26 0.11
CA PHE A 49 0.45 -8.06 1.15
C PHE A 49 0.34 -6.69 1.83
N MET A 50 0.11 -5.62 1.06
CA MET A 50 -0.05 -4.26 1.62
C MET A 50 -1.32 -4.13 2.46
N ILE A 51 -2.40 -4.79 2.03
CA ILE A 51 -3.66 -4.89 2.78
C ILE A 51 -3.43 -5.59 4.12
N GLU A 52 -2.82 -6.78 4.11
CA GLU A 52 -2.59 -7.59 5.31
C GLU A 52 -1.65 -6.93 6.32
N ASN A 53 -0.83 -5.98 5.88
CA ASN A 53 0.18 -5.31 6.69
C ASN A 53 -0.09 -3.81 6.83
N TRP A 54 -1.30 -3.34 6.52
CA TRP A 54 -1.63 -1.91 6.42
C TRP A 54 -1.24 -1.12 7.68
N ASP A 55 -1.50 -1.68 8.86
CA ASP A 55 -1.23 -1.11 10.18
C ASP A 55 0.25 -1.23 10.59
N CYS A 56 1.17 -0.86 9.69
CA CYS A 56 2.60 -0.85 9.97
C CYS A 56 3.24 0.52 9.70
N SER A 57 4.49 0.68 10.15
CA SER A 57 5.28 1.91 9.96
C SER A 57 5.65 2.21 8.50
N TYR A 58 5.33 1.32 7.56
CA TYR A 58 5.62 1.46 6.13
C TYR A 58 4.41 1.93 5.31
N LYS A 59 3.32 2.34 5.95
CA LYS A 59 2.08 2.76 5.29
C LYS A 59 2.27 3.80 4.17
N GLU A 60 3.14 4.80 4.36
CA GLU A 60 3.47 5.77 3.31
C GLU A 60 4.11 5.13 2.07
N THR A 61 4.91 4.08 2.27
CA THR A 61 5.49 3.29 1.17
C THR A 61 4.38 2.57 0.42
N PHE A 62 3.41 1.99 1.12
CA PHE A 62 2.28 1.30 0.50
C PHE A 62 1.40 2.23 -0.32
N ILE A 63 1.08 3.41 0.20
CA ILE A 63 0.29 4.42 -0.51
C ILE A 63 0.95 4.76 -1.86
N GLN A 64 2.27 4.91 -1.89
CA GLN A 64 3.00 5.17 -3.14
C GLN A 64 2.89 4.01 -4.13
N PHE A 65 3.07 2.77 -3.68
CA PHE A 65 2.88 1.57 -4.50
C PHE A 65 1.45 1.47 -5.05
N ILE A 66 0.45 1.60 -4.19
CA ILE A 66 -0.97 1.52 -4.55
C ILE A 66 -1.33 2.60 -5.58
N ASN A 67 -0.90 3.84 -5.36
CA ASN A 67 -1.12 4.94 -6.30
C ASN A 67 -0.52 4.68 -7.68
N PHE A 68 0.68 4.08 -7.73
CA PHE A 68 1.30 3.70 -8.99
C PHE A 68 0.53 2.56 -9.66
N ILE A 69 0.17 1.51 -8.91
CA ILE A 69 -0.60 0.38 -9.43
C ILE A 69 -1.94 0.86 -10.00
N PHE A 70 -2.67 1.69 -9.26
CA PHE A 70 -3.95 2.23 -9.70
C PHE A 70 -3.86 3.02 -11.01
N LYS A 71 -2.75 3.74 -11.24
CA LYS A 71 -2.52 4.51 -12.47
C LYS A 71 -2.07 3.65 -13.65
N GLU A 72 -1.14 2.73 -13.42
CA GLU A 72 -0.47 1.99 -14.51
C GLU A 72 -1.15 0.67 -14.87
N TYR A 73 -1.93 0.10 -13.94
CA TYR A 73 -2.63 -1.18 -14.12
C TYR A 73 -4.14 -1.01 -14.33
N GLN A 74 -4.59 0.17 -14.77
CA GLN A 74 -6.01 0.48 -15.01
C GLN A 74 -6.73 -0.56 -15.89
N ARG A 75 -6.03 -1.06 -16.91
CA ARG A 75 -6.58 -2.09 -17.82
C ARG A 75 -6.94 -3.41 -17.13
N PHE A 76 -6.39 -3.66 -15.94
CA PHE A 76 -6.62 -4.86 -15.13
C PHE A 76 -7.41 -4.57 -13.85
N LEU A 77 -8.08 -3.42 -13.77
CA LEU A 77 -8.93 -3.10 -12.63
C LEU A 77 -10.02 -4.16 -12.36
N PRO A 78 -10.68 -4.76 -13.37
CA PRO A 78 -11.66 -5.81 -13.11
C PRO A 78 -11.09 -7.01 -12.33
N GLU A 79 -9.82 -7.34 -12.54
CA GLU A 79 -9.13 -8.45 -11.86
C GLU A 79 -8.61 -8.12 -10.45
N LEU A 80 -8.52 -6.82 -10.15
CA LEU A 80 -7.99 -6.25 -8.90
C LEU A 80 -9.08 -5.55 -8.06
N VAL A 81 -10.34 -5.62 -8.49
CA VAL A 81 -11.44 -4.82 -7.90
C VAL A 81 -11.63 -5.14 -6.43
N ASP A 82 -11.60 -6.42 -6.07
CA ASP A 82 -11.77 -6.87 -4.69
C ASP A 82 -10.69 -6.28 -3.77
N GLU A 83 -9.43 -6.27 -4.23
CA GLU A 83 -8.32 -5.69 -3.46
C GLU A 83 -8.47 -4.17 -3.31
N PHE A 84 -8.91 -3.46 -4.35
CA PHE A 84 -9.14 -2.02 -4.27
C PHE A 84 -10.35 -1.65 -3.41
N GLU A 85 -11.43 -2.44 -3.44
CA GLU A 85 -12.58 -2.26 -2.55
C GLU A 85 -12.19 -2.47 -1.09
N PHE A 86 -11.38 -3.48 -0.79
CA PHE A 86 -10.90 -3.73 0.56
C PHE A 86 -9.96 -2.62 1.06
N LEU A 87 -9.03 -2.16 0.21
CA LEU A 87 -8.20 -0.99 0.51
C LEU A 87 -9.05 0.25 0.78
N TYR A 88 -10.10 0.47 -0.01
CA TYR A 88 -11.02 1.58 0.20
C TYR A 88 -11.70 1.50 1.57
N GLN A 89 -12.18 0.32 1.98
CA GLN A 89 -12.80 0.10 3.29
C GLN A 89 -11.83 0.43 4.43
N ILE A 90 -10.60 -0.10 4.39
CA ILE A 90 -9.59 0.17 5.42
C ILE A 90 -9.31 1.68 5.52
N ILE A 91 -9.03 2.34 4.39
CA ILE A 91 -8.72 3.78 4.36
C ILE A 91 -9.91 4.61 4.85
N PHE A 92 -11.13 4.21 4.50
CA PHE A 92 -12.35 4.91 4.91
C PHE A 92 -12.59 4.80 6.41
N GLU A 93 -12.38 3.63 7.01
CA GLU A 93 -12.49 3.42 8.45
C GLU A 93 -11.48 4.28 9.22
N GLU A 94 -10.22 4.34 8.77
CA GLU A 94 -9.22 5.20 9.38
C GLU A 94 -9.56 6.69 9.29
N PHE A 95 -10.06 7.12 8.12
CA PHE A 95 -10.50 8.51 7.93
C PHE A 95 -11.66 8.85 8.87
N TYR A 96 -12.62 7.92 9.02
CA TYR A 96 -13.74 8.08 9.94
C TYR A 96 -13.27 8.20 11.40
N LEU A 97 -12.39 7.31 11.85
CA LEU A 97 -11.80 7.37 13.19
C LEU A 97 -11.04 8.68 13.42
N GLN A 98 -10.29 9.16 12.43
CA GLN A 98 -9.58 10.43 12.52
C GLN A 98 -10.54 11.62 12.68
N GLN A 99 -11.69 11.62 12.00
CA GLN A 99 -12.73 12.63 12.17
C GLN A 99 -13.30 12.62 13.59
N GLU A 100 -13.61 11.44 14.15
CA GLU A 100 -14.12 11.32 15.52
C GLU A 100 -13.12 11.82 16.56
N LEU A 101 -11.83 11.51 16.40
CA LEU A 101 -10.77 12.01 17.27
C LEU A 101 -10.65 13.53 17.20
N ASN A 102 -10.73 14.13 16.01
CA ASN A 102 -10.69 15.58 15.85
C ASN A 102 -11.87 16.27 16.53
N VAL A 103 -13.07 15.67 16.47
CA VAL A 103 -14.25 16.17 17.19
C VAL A 103 -14.00 16.13 18.70
N LEU A 104 -13.47 15.03 19.23
CA LEU A 104 -13.13 14.92 20.66
C LEU A 104 -12.09 15.97 21.08
N ILE A 105 -11.05 16.18 20.29
CA ILE A 105 -10.02 17.21 20.55
C ILE A 105 -10.67 18.59 20.59
N SER A 106 -11.51 18.93 19.60
CA SER A 106 -12.20 20.23 19.56
C SER A 106 -13.11 20.45 20.77
N TYR A 107 -13.70 19.37 21.31
CA TYR A 107 -14.48 19.43 22.53
C TYR A 107 -13.58 19.73 23.73
N PHE A 108 -12.42 19.07 23.87
CA PHE A 108 -11.46 19.38 24.95
C PHE A 108 -10.92 20.80 24.87
N GLU A 109 -10.57 21.29 23.69
CA GLU A 109 -10.11 22.67 23.46
C GLU A 109 -11.18 23.72 23.81
N SER A 110 -12.47 23.35 23.85
CA SER A 110 -13.55 24.26 24.25
C SER A 110 -13.70 24.45 25.77
N PHE A 111 -12.96 23.68 26.59
CA PHE A 111 -12.93 23.84 28.06
C PHE A 111 -11.77 24.68 28.58
N ASP A 112 -10.81 25.01 27.71
CA ASP A 112 -9.69 25.94 27.99
C ASP A 112 -10.07 27.40 27.64
#